data_AF-A0A543EW81-F1
#
_entry.id   AF-A0A543EW81-F1
#
_cell.length_a   1.000
_cell.length_b   1.000
_cell.length_c   1.000
_cell.angle_alpha   90.00
_cell.angle_beta   90.00
_cell.angle_gamma   90.00
#
_symmetry.space_group_name_H-M   'P 1'
#
loop_
_entity.id
_entity.type
_entity.pdbx_description
1 polymer ?
#
loop_
_entity_poly.entity_id
_entity_poly.type
_entity_poly.pdbx_seq_one_letter_code
_entity_poly.pdbx_strand_id
1 'polypeptide(L)'
;MLTGCRTIDDSGPVAWAPIEDCDGTMPTGPQMISDPSFSAFVSGLRLPQNVQVSSGGARVSTARPDQVDLTLDLCLPGSADLDGLVPVATDLARALKRHELGTRTAALSVACVGPDMQGRMEVRDPDFQVHPWDGTPSPAAESRVWEVFVE
;
A
#
# COMPACT_ATOMS: atom_id res chain seq x y z
N MET A 1 -16.88 -7.01 -51.66
CA MET A 1 -17.98 -6.22 -51.04
C MET A 1 -17.52 -5.94 -49.61
N LEU A 2 -16.91 -4.77 -49.37
CA LEU A 2 -17.50 -3.55 -48.78
C LEU A 2 -17.71 -3.69 -47.25
N THR A 3 -16.85 -3.05 -46.44
CA THR A 3 -17.17 -1.86 -45.58
C THR A 3 -17.58 -2.31 -44.16
N GLY A 4 -17.16 -1.80 -42.99
CA GLY A 4 -16.64 -0.50 -42.56
C GLY A 4 -17.58 0.10 -41.48
N CYS A 5 -17.06 0.33 -40.27
CA CYS A 5 -17.46 1.33 -39.23
C CYS A 5 -18.83 1.33 -38.48
N ARG A 6 -18.72 1.56 -37.14
CA ARG A 6 -19.33 2.62 -36.27
C ARG A 6 -20.38 2.29 -35.17
N THR A 7 -19.98 2.66 -33.94
CA THR A 7 -20.65 3.36 -32.81
C THR A 7 -22.11 3.09 -32.42
N ILE A 8 -22.32 2.75 -31.14
CA ILE A 8 -23.46 3.20 -30.34
C ILE A 8 -22.90 3.88 -29.09
N ASP A 9 -23.36 5.10 -28.88
CA ASP A 9 -23.20 5.95 -27.70
C ASP A 9 -24.52 5.93 -26.91
N ASP A 10 -24.38 6.14 -25.60
CA ASP A 10 -25.37 6.68 -24.64
C ASP A 10 -26.42 5.78 -23.92
N SER A 11 -26.23 5.75 -22.58
CA SER A 11 -27.23 5.75 -21.48
C SER A 11 -28.12 4.55 -21.15
N GLY A 12 -27.80 3.85 -20.05
CA GLY A 12 -28.69 2.94 -19.29
C GLY A 12 -27.91 2.03 -18.32
N PRO A 13 -28.43 1.71 -17.11
CA PRO A 13 -27.63 1.50 -15.90
C PRO A 13 -26.67 0.32 -16.04
N VAL A 14 -25.41 0.59 -15.74
CA VAL A 14 -24.32 -0.38 -15.76
C VAL A 14 -24.71 -1.54 -14.83
N ALA A 15 -25.02 -2.69 -15.43
CA ALA A 15 -25.23 -3.92 -14.69
C ALA A 15 -23.90 -4.24 -13.98
N TRP A 16 -23.95 -4.20 -12.65
CA TRP A 16 -22.88 -4.56 -11.73
C TRP A 16 -22.39 -5.96 -12.06
N ALA A 17 -21.19 -6.06 -12.61
CA ALA A 17 -20.41 -7.29 -12.55
C ALA A 17 -19.61 -7.27 -11.24
N PRO A 18 -19.50 -8.38 -10.50
CA PRO A 18 -18.59 -8.47 -9.36
C PRO A 18 -17.15 -8.30 -9.88
N ILE A 19 -16.37 -7.44 -9.22
CA ILE A 19 -15.00 -7.16 -9.61
C ILE A 19 -14.14 -8.28 -9.03
N GLU A 20 -13.99 -9.34 -9.82
CA GLU A 20 -12.93 -10.33 -9.64
C GLU A 20 -11.60 -9.69 -10.07
N ASP A 21 -10.59 -9.92 -9.24
CA ASP A 21 -9.15 -9.71 -9.44
C ASP A 21 -8.54 -8.32 -9.12
N CYS A 22 -7.88 -8.27 -7.95
CA CYS A 22 -6.74 -7.39 -7.65
C CYS A 22 -5.49 -7.79 -8.47
N ASP A 23 -5.63 -8.21 -9.74
CA ASP A 23 -4.49 -8.63 -10.61
C ASP A 23 -3.72 -7.41 -11.17
N GLY A 24 -3.50 -6.43 -10.30
CA GLY A 24 -2.87 -5.16 -10.61
C GLY A 24 -1.39 -5.35 -10.85
N THR A 25 -0.97 -5.24 -12.10
CA THR A 25 0.44 -5.06 -12.47
C THR A 25 1.01 -3.86 -11.71
N MET A 26 2.16 -4.02 -11.05
CA MET A 26 2.83 -2.92 -10.32
C MET A 26 2.97 -1.69 -11.24
N PRO A 27 2.33 -0.54 -10.96
CA PRO A 27 2.68 0.69 -11.64
C PRO A 27 4.06 1.11 -11.15
N THR A 28 5.12 0.77 -11.90
CA THR A 28 6.45 1.33 -11.71
C THR A 28 6.39 2.81 -12.05
N GLY A 29 6.04 3.64 -11.06
CA GLY A 29 6.28 5.07 -11.14
C GLY A 29 7.78 5.32 -11.37
N PRO A 30 8.17 6.42 -12.04
CA PRO A 30 9.54 6.68 -12.51
C PRO A 30 10.60 6.88 -11.39
N GLN A 31 10.25 6.60 -10.13
CA GLN A 31 11.07 6.81 -8.95
C GLN A 31 11.25 5.55 -8.08
N MET A 32 10.64 4.41 -8.45
CA MET A 32 10.89 3.16 -7.74
C MET A 32 12.29 2.66 -8.05
N ILE A 33 13.10 2.52 -7.02
CA ILE A 33 14.35 1.79 -7.12
C ILE A 33 13.98 0.31 -7.19
N SER A 34 14.56 -0.41 -8.15
CA SER A 34 14.57 -1.88 -8.13
C SER A 34 15.43 -2.33 -6.94
N ASP A 35 14.78 -2.43 -5.79
CA ASP A 35 15.44 -2.71 -4.53
C ASP A 35 15.29 -4.22 -4.22
N PRO A 36 16.38 -5.00 -4.21
CA PRO A 36 16.30 -6.44 -3.92
C PRO A 36 15.80 -6.71 -2.50
N SER A 37 16.07 -5.81 -1.54
CA SER A 37 15.55 -5.92 -0.18
C SER A 37 14.05 -5.61 -0.13
N PHE A 38 13.51 -4.76 -1.02
CA PHE A 38 12.06 -4.59 -1.17
C PHE A 38 11.39 -5.89 -1.65
N SER A 39 11.92 -6.49 -2.71
CA SER A 39 11.39 -7.76 -3.23
C SER A 39 11.48 -8.88 -2.18
N ALA A 40 12.61 -8.97 -1.47
CA ALA A 40 12.80 -9.94 -0.39
C ALA A 40 11.82 -9.70 0.77
N PHE A 41 11.61 -8.44 1.15
CA PHE A 41 10.66 -8.07 2.19
C PHE A 41 9.23 -8.49 1.82
N VAL A 42 8.74 -8.06 0.65
CA VAL A 42 7.38 -8.37 0.16
C VAL A 42 7.16 -9.87 0.03
N SER A 43 8.15 -10.60 -0.49
CA SER A 43 8.07 -12.07 -0.61
C SER A 43 8.04 -12.80 0.74
N GLY A 44 8.60 -12.19 1.79
CA GLY A 44 8.64 -12.72 3.14
C GLY A 44 7.44 -12.33 4.01
N LEU A 45 6.55 -11.45 3.52
CA LEU A 45 5.41 -10.97 4.29
C LEU A 45 4.40 -12.09 4.56
N ARG A 46 3.87 -12.10 5.79
CA ARG A 46 2.72 -12.91 6.17
C ARG A 46 1.54 -11.97 6.36
N LEU A 47 0.76 -11.82 5.30
CA LEU A 47 -0.45 -10.98 5.32
C LEU A 47 -1.66 -11.78 5.83
N PRO A 48 -2.67 -11.11 6.40
CA PRO A 48 -3.95 -11.73 6.71
C PRO A 48 -4.59 -12.36 5.48
N GLN A 49 -5.51 -13.30 5.70
CA GLN A 49 -6.28 -13.89 4.61
C GLN A 49 -7.02 -12.79 3.83
N ASN A 50 -6.95 -12.88 2.50
CA ASN A 50 -7.52 -11.94 1.53
C ASN A 50 -6.81 -10.59 1.40
N VAL A 51 -5.75 -10.31 2.16
CA VAL A 51 -4.93 -9.10 1.95
C VAL A 51 -3.78 -9.39 0.99
N GLN A 52 -3.58 -8.53 0.00
CA GLN A 52 -2.52 -8.67 -0.98
C GLN A 52 -1.77 -7.35 -1.17
N VAL A 53 -0.47 -7.41 -1.44
CA VAL A 53 0.27 -6.25 -1.94
C VAL A 53 -0.08 -6.10 -3.42
N SER A 54 -0.73 -4.99 -3.78
CA SER A 54 -1.03 -4.64 -5.17
C SER A 54 0.17 -3.97 -5.83
N SER A 55 0.84 -3.08 -5.10
CA SER A 55 2.00 -2.35 -5.59
C SER A 55 2.84 -1.77 -4.46
N GLY A 56 3.98 -1.18 -4.81
CA GLY A 56 4.83 -0.48 -3.87
C GLY A 56 6.26 -0.35 -4.37
N GLY A 57 7.10 0.26 -3.56
CA GLY A 57 8.53 0.36 -3.85
C GLY A 57 9.26 1.24 -2.84
N ALA A 58 10.58 1.26 -2.98
CA ALA A 58 11.46 2.14 -2.23
C ALA A 58 11.98 3.25 -3.15
N ARG A 59 12.09 4.47 -2.64
CA ARG A 59 12.74 5.60 -3.30
C ARG A 59 13.70 6.29 -2.35
N VAL A 60 14.74 6.97 -2.85
CA VAL A 60 15.59 7.81 -1.98
C VAL A 60 14.72 8.88 -1.32
N SER A 61 14.87 9.04 0.00
CA SER A 61 14.13 10.07 0.72
C SER A 61 14.70 11.45 0.41
N THR A 62 13.84 12.39 0.04
CA THR A 62 14.24 13.78 -0.20
C THR A 62 14.61 14.51 1.10
N ALA A 63 14.05 14.06 2.22
CA ALA A 63 14.35 14.59 3.56
C ALA A 63 15.61 13.95 4.17
N ARG A 64 15.92 12.70 3.81
CA ARG A 64 17.06 11.91 4.33
C ARG A 64 17.77 11.18 3.18
N PRO A 65 18.70 11.84 2.46
CA PRO A 65 19.27 11.32 1.21
C PRO A 65 20.03 9.99 1.31
N ASP A 66 20.40 9.55 2.51
CA ASP A 66 21.04 8.28 2.82
C ASP A 66 20.04 7.15 3.13
N GLN A 67 18.74 7.46 3.13
CA GLN A 67 17.65 6.56 3.50
C GLN A 67 16.61 6.48 2.36
N VAL A 68 15.64 5.58 2.54
CA VAL A 68 14.54 5.38 1.59
C VAL A 68 13.18 5.69 2.21
N ASP A 69 12.29 6.27 1.42
CA ASP A 69 10.86 6.23 1.71
C ASP A 69 10.30 4.94 1.12
N LEU A 70 9.57 4.17 1.92
CA LEU A 70 8.92 2.93 1.49
C LEU A 70 7.42 3.15 1.33
N THR A 71 6.86 2.72 0.21
CA THR A 71 5.41 2.74 -0.03
C THR A 71 4.90 1.35 -0.38
N LEU A 72 3.74 0.99 0.16
CA LEU A 72 2.99 -0.21 -0.17
C LEU A 72 1.53 0.14 -0.41
N ASP A 73 0.96 -0.37 -1.49
CA ASP A 73 -0.47 -0.30 -1.76
C ASP A 73 -1.05 -1.71 -1.59
N LEU A 74 -2.10 -1.82 -0.77
CA LEU A 74 -2.72 -3.08 -0.38
C LEU A 74 -4.11 -3.19 -0.97
N CYS A 75 -4.46 -4.39 -1.45
CA CYS A 75 -5.85 -4.78 -1.69
C CYS A 75 -6.44 -5.34 -0.38
N LEU A 76 -7.46 -4.69 0.17
CA LEU A 76 -8.16 -5.08 1.40
C LEU A 76 -9.66 -5.35 1.11
N PRO A 77 -10.02 -6.54 0.59
CA PRO A 77 -11.39 -6.88 0.28
C PRO A 77 -12.24 -6.95 1.56
N GLY A 78 -13.36 -6.21 1.57
CA GLY A 78 -14.32 -6.21 2.67
C GLY A 78 -14.05 -5.23 3.81
N SER A 79 -12.91 -4.51 3.81
CA SER A 79 -12.64 -3.42 4.75
C SER A 79 -11.86 -2.30 4.05
N ALA A 80 -12.59 -1.33 3.49
CA ALA A 80 -12.03 -0.18 2.79
C ALA A 80 -11.89 1.06 3.71
N ASP A 81 -11.75 0.86 5.03
CA ASP A 81 -11.68 1.92 6.02
C ASP A 81 -10.41 1.86 6.88
N LEU A 82 -10.19 2.91 7.67
CA LEU A 82 -8.99 3.06 8.49
C LEU A 82 -8.89 1.99 9.57
N ASP A 83 -10.03 1.54 10.09
CA ASP A 83 -10.09 0.49 11.11
C ASP A 83 -9.60 -0.85 10.55
N GLY A 84 -9.79 -1.11 9.25
CA GLY A 84 -9.19 -2.24 8.53
C GLY A 84 -7.72 -2.03 8.16
N LEU A 85 -7.34 -0.83 7.72
CA LEU A 85 -5.99 -0.53 7.21
C LEU A 85 -4.93 -0.45 8.33
N VAL A 86 -5.25 0.22 9.44
CA VAL A 86 -4.28 0.52 10.52
C VAL A 86 -3.69 -0.75 11.16
N PRO A 87 -4.47 -1.79 11.48
CA PRO A 87 -3.91 -3.03 12.03
C PRO A 87 -2.91 -3.69 11.08
N VAL A 88 -3.24 -3.76 9.78
CA VAL A 88 -2.39 -4.38 8.76
C VAL A 88 -1.12 -3.55 8.55
N ALA A 89 -1.24 -2.23 8.46
CA ALA A 89 -0.09 -1.33 8.36
C ALA A 89 0.83 -1.43 9.58
N THR A 90 0.27 -1.58 10.79
CA THR A 90 1.02 -1.77 12.03
C THR A 90 1.82 -3.09 12.02
N ASP A 91 1.21 -4.18 11.57
CA ASP A 91 1.91 -5.46 11.45
C ASP A 91 3.00 -5.44 10.38
N LEU A 92 2.77 -4.73 9.28
CA LEU A 92 3.79 -4.44 8.25
C LEU A 92 4.95 -3.63 8.82
N ALA A 93 4.67 -2.58 9.58
CA ALA A 93 5.69 -1.75 10.22
C ALA A 93 6.56 -2.58 11.17
N ARG A 94 5.94 -3.45 11.98
CA ARG A 94 6.65 -4.39 12.85
C ARG A 94 7.52 -5.38 12.08
N ALA A 95 6.99 -5.93 10.98
CA ALA A 95 7.74 -6.85 10.12
C ALA A 95 8.94 -6.13 9.47
N LEU A 96 8.71 -4.92 8.97
CA LEU A 96 9.73 -4.09 8.35
C LEU A 96 10.84 -3.73 9.34
N LYS A 97 10.49 -3.38 10.58
CA LYS A 97 11.46 -3.01 11.62
C LYS A 97 12.49 -4.11 11.89
N ARG A 98 12.10 -5.38 11.74
CA ARG A 98 12.97 -6.55 11.91
C ARG A 98 13.74 -6.94 10.64
N HIS A 99 13.45 -6.29 9.51
CA HIS A 99 14.05 -6.57 8.22
C HIS A 99 15.19 -5.58 7.91
N GLU A 100 16.18 -5.99 7.12
CA GLU A 100 17.32 -5.13 6.75
C GLU A 100 16.86 -3.84 6.05
N LEU A 101 15.82 -3.90 5.21
CA LEU A 101 15.21 -2.72 4.59
C LEU A 101 14.76 -1.69 5.64
N GLY A 102 14.18 -2.15 6.76
CA GLY A 102 13.73 -1.29 7.84
C GLY A 102 14.84 -0.52 8.53
N THR A 103 16.11 -0.93 8.43
CA THR A 103 17.25 -0.17 8.99
C THR A 103 17.56 1.11 8.22
N ARG A 104 17.06 1.23 6.99
CA ARG A 104 17.28 2.38 6.10
C ARG A 104 15.98 3.05 5.66
N THR A 105 14.83 2.64 6.17
CA THR A 105 13.53 3.27 5.87
C THR A 105 13.36 4.54 6.70
N ALA A 106 13.37 5.70 6.06
CA ALA A 106 13.10 6.99 6.69
C ALA A 106 11.62 7.14 7.06
N ALA A 107 10.75 6.82 6.11
CA ALA A 107 9.30 6.93 6.20
C ALA A 107 8.62 5.71 5.58
N LEU A 108 7.48 5.33 6.14
CA LEU A 108 6.64 4.24 5.65
C LEU A 108 5.24 4.79 5.32
N SER A 109 4.79 4.57 4.10
CA SER A 109 3.42 4.81 3.65
C SER A 109 2.75 3.49 3.28
N VAL A 110 1.55 3.26 3.81
CA VAL A 110 0.71 2.11 3.46
C VAL A 110 -0.66 2.63 3.03
N ALA A 111 -1.04 2.35 1.79
CA ALA A 111 -2.34 2.72 1.27
C ALA A 111 -3.23 1.50 1.05
N CYS A 112 -4.53 1.70 1.20
CA CYS A 112 -5.53 0.78 0.67
C CYS A 112 -5.90 1.24 -0.75
N VAL A 113 -5.94 0.29 -1.68
CA VAL A 113 -6.40 0.48 -3.05
C VAL A 113 -7.44 -0.59 -3.39
N GLY A 114 -8.42 -0.24 -4.19
CA GLY A 114 -9.45 -1.17 -4.60
C GLY A 114 -10.55 -0.48 -5.40
N PRO A 115 -11.30 -1.23 -6.21
CA PRO A 115 -12.33 -0.67 -7.06
C PRO A 115 -13.56 -0.16 -6.30
N ASP A 116 -13.80 -0.70 -5.10
CA ASP A 116 -14.88 -0.28 -4.21
C ASP A 116 -14.50 0.94 -3.34
N MET A 117 -13.30 1.48 -3.52
CA MET A 117 -12.85 2.66 -2.78
C MET A 117 -13.28 3.94 -3.48
N GLN A 118 -13.91 4.84 -2.72
CA GLN A 118 -14.29 6.18 -3.21
C GLN A 118 -13.08 7.12 -3.37
N GLY A 119 -11.90 6.71 -2.90
CA GLY A 119 -10.73 7.55 -2.77
C GLY A 119 -9.52 6.78 -2.24
N ARG A 120 -8.34 7.41 -2.26
CA ARG A 120 -7.12 6.79 -1.73
C ARG A 120 -7.09 7.00 -0.21
N MET A 121 -6.97 5.90 0.53
CA MET A 121 -6.77 5.96 1.97
C MET A 121 -5.35 5.51 2.28
N GLU A 122 -4.56 6.38 2.90
CA GLU A 122 -3.16 6.13 3.23
C GLU A 122 -2.91 6.43 4.71
N VAL A 123 -2.10 5.57 5.33
CA VAL A 123 -1.47 5.84 6.62
C VAL A 123 0.03 5.99 6.43
N ARG A 124 0.62 6.97 7.10
CA ARG A 124 2.05 7.28 6.98
C ARG A 124 2.71 7.44 8.34
N ASP A 125 3.90 6.88 8.46
CA ASP A 125 4.85 7.19 9.52
C ASP A 125 6.05 7.93 8.87
N PRO A 126 6.13 9.27 8.99
CA PRO A 126 7.24 10.04 8.43
C PRO A 126 8.58 9.84 9.16
N ASP A 127 8.54 9.26 10.36
CA ASP A 127 9.65 9.11 11.28
C ASP A 127 9.85 7.63 11.69
N PHE A 128 9.75 6.73 10.71
CA PHE A 128 9.78 5.27 10.92
C PHE A 128 10.94 4.77 11.77
N GLN A 129 12.12 5.41 11.66
CA GLN A 129 13.28 5.05 12.49
C GLN A 129 13.07 5.31 13.98
N VAL A 130 12.34 6.37 14.33
CA VAL A 130 12.13 6.80 15.73
C VAL A 130 11.14 5.89 16.44
N HIS A 131 10.12 5.40 15.73
CA HIS A 131 9.09 4.56 16.32
C HIS A 131 9.56 3.09 16.45
N PRO A 132 9.33 2.44 17.61
CA PRO A 132 9.91 1.13 17.88
C PRO A 132 9.28 0.00 17.06
N TRP A 133 7.97 0.03 16.82
CA TRP A 133 7.25 -1.01 16.07
C TRP A 133 7.57 -2.44 16.54
N ASP A 134 7.53 -2.65 17.85
CA ASP A 134 7.86 -3.92 18.52
C ASP A 134 6.77 -4.38 19.52
N GLY A 135 5.64 -3.68 19.54
CA GLY A 135 4.53 -3.89 20.47
C GLY A 135 4.59 -2.98 21.71
N THR A 136 5.62 -2.15 21.85
CA THR A 136 5.76 -1.21 22.97
C THR A 136 5.38 0.23 22.60
N PRO A 137 4.78 1.01 23.53
CA PRO A 137 4.34 0.61 24.88
C PRO A 137 3.04 -0.21 24.88
N SER A 138 2.25 -0.16 23.80
CA SER A 138 1.09 -1.04 23.59
C SER A 138 0.70 -1.04 22.11
N PRO A 139 -0.02 -2.07 21.62
CA PRO A 139 -0.54 -2.09 20.24
C PRO A 139 -1.39 -0.86 19.90
N ALA A 140 -2.23 -0.40 20.84
CA ALA A 140 -3.07 0.78 20.63
C ALA A 140 -2.26 2.09 20.54
N ALA A 141 -1.09 2.15 21.19
CA ALA A 141 -0.20 3.30 21.08
C ALA A 141 0.48 3.33 19.71
N GLU A 142 0.94 2.17 19.22
CA GLU A 142 1.50 2.04 17.88
C GLU A 142 0.50 2.42 16.79
N SER A 143 -0.77 2.00 16.90
CA SER A 143 -1.82 2.39 15.95
C SER A 143 -2.08 3.90 15.90
N ARG A 144 -1.71 4.67 16.93
CA ARG A 144 -1.87 6.14 16.98
C ARG A 144 -0.69 6.92 16.41
N VAL A 145 0.41 6.24 16.07
CA VAL A 145 1.58 6.86 15.45
C VAL A 145 1.27 7.33 14.02
N TRP A 146 0.37 6.61 13.35
CA TRP A 146 0.03 6.87 11.95
C TRP A 146 -0.58 8.25 11.72
N GLU A 147 -0.01 8.99 10.79
CA GLU A 147 -0.68 10.11 10.13
C GLU A 147 -1.65 9.57 9.08
N VAL A 148 -2.86 10.11 9.05
CA VAL A 148 -3.95 9.63 8.18
C VAL A 148 -4.17 10.60 7.03
N PHE A 149 -4.20 10.08 5.81
CA PHE A 149 -4.50 10.79 4.58
C PHE A 149 -5.67 10.12 3.87
N VAL A 150 -6.71 10.90 3.56
CA VAL A 150 -7.87 10.44 2.79
C VAL A 150 -8.07 11.45 1.65
N GLU A 151 -7.95 10.99 0.41
CA GLU A 151 -8.17 11.77 -0.81
C GLU A 151 -9.50 11.43 -1.45
#